data_AF-L0GI05-F1
#
_entry.id   AF-L0GI05-F1
#
_cell.length_a   1.000
_cell.length_b   1.000
_cell.length_c   1.000
_cell.angle_alpha   90.00
_cell.angle_beta   90.00
_cell.angle_gamma   90.00
#
_symmetry.space_group_name_H-M   'P 1'
#
loop_
_entity.id
_entity.type
_entity.pdbx_description
1 polymer ?
#
loop_
_entity_poly.entity_id
_entity_poly.type
_entity_poly.pdbx_seq_one_letter_code
_entity_poly.pdbx_strand_id
1 'polypeptide(L)'
;MTDDAGKLVLRLSVGVLLLLHGIHKLLHGVDGIAGMLGGMGLPTFLAYGVYLGEVVGPLLVILGLYTRLGALLMLGNMVVALALAHRAELFDIGPMGGWAIELQGLFLFGALAIMLLGAGRYSVGGINGRYN
;
A
#
# COMPACT_ATOMS: atom_id res chain seq x y z
N MET A 1 9.85 4.51 24.06
CA MET A 1 8.74 3.54 24.22
C MET A 1 7.55 3.92 23.36
N THR A 2 7.16 5.20 23.41
CA THR A 2 6.13 5.81 22.56
C THR A 2 6.41 5.68 21.06
N ASP A 3 7.66 5.84 20.62
CA ASP A 3 8.01 5.83 19.19
C ASP A 3 7.71 4.48 18.53
N ASP A 4 8.05 3.38 19.19
CA ASP A 4 7.76 2.04 18.66
C ASP A 4 6.28 1.70 18.70
N ALA A 5 5.55 2.21 19.70
CA ALA A 5 4.10 2.09 19.73
C ALA A 5 3.47 2.86 18.56
N GLY A 6 3.97 4.06 18.27
CA GLY A 6 3.58 4.85 17.09
C GLY A 6 3.84 4.11 15.78
N LYS A 7 5.03 3.50 15.62
CA LYS A 7 5.34 2.64 14.45
C LYS A 7 4.40 1.45 14.35
N LEU A 8 4.07 0.80 15.46
CA LEU A 8 3.11 -0.30 15.48
C LEU A 8 1.72 0.16 15.00
N VAL A 9 1.20 1.26 15.56
CA VAL A 9 -0.11 1.80 15.17
C VAL A 9 -0.12 2.14 13.68
N LEU A 10 0.92 2.80 13.16
CA LEU A 10 1.04 3.15 11.75
C LEU A 10 1.05 1.90 10.84
N ARG A 11 1.82 0.86 11.21
CA ARG A 11 1.88 -0.39 10.45
C ARG A 11 0.54 -1.11 10.44
N LEU A 12 -0.13 -1.19 11.59
CA LEU A 12 -1.42 -1.86 11.68
C LEU A 12 -2.52 -1.09 10.96
N SER A 13 -2.58 0.23 11.11
CA SER A 13 -3.62 1.04 10.46
C SER A 13 -3.49 0.98 8.94
N VAL A 14 -2.32 1.31 8.41
CA VAL A 14 -2.08 1.33 6.96
C VAL A 14 -2.14 -0.10 6.41
N GLY A 15 -1.47 -1.05 7.07
CA GLY A 15 -1.42 -2.45 6.63
C GLY A 15 -2.79 -3.12 6.61
N VAL A 16 -3.56 -3.05 7.69
CA VAL A 16 -4.88 -3.71 7.75
C VAL A 16 -5.83 -3.11 6.72
N LEU A 17 -5.88 -1.78 6.62
CA LEU A 17 -6.77 -1.11 5.66
C LEU A 17 -6.41 -1.47 4.21
N LEU A 18 -5.12 -1.51 3.85
CA LEU A 18 -4.69 -1.98 2.53
C LEU A 18 -4.98 -3.46 2.31
N LEU A 19 -4.80 -4.30 3.34
CA LEU A 19 -5.09 -5.73 3.26
C LEU A 19 -6.56 -6.00 2.94
N LEU A 20 -7.49 -5.19 3.46
CA LEU A 20 -8.91 -5.31 3.12
C LEU A 20 -9.18 -5.10 1.63
N HIS A 21 -8.44 -4.20 0.96
CA HIS A 21 -8.54 -4.01 -0.49
C HIS A 21 -8.01 -5.25 -1.22
N GLY A 22 -6.88 -5.81 -0.76
CA GLY A 22 -6.33 -7.05 -1.30
C GLY A 22 -7.29 -8.24 -1.15
N ILE A 23 -7.93 -8.40 0.03
CA ILE A 23 -8.94 -9.43 0.27
C ILE A 23 -10.12 -9.27 -0.68
N HIS A 24 -10.62 -8.05 -0.86
CA HIS A 24 -11.70 -7.80 -1.81
C HIS A 24 -11.31 -8.25 -3.23
N LYS A 25 -10.08 -7.97 -3.67
CA LYS A 25 -9.56 -8.39 -4.99
C LYS A 25 -9.27 -9.88 -5.10
N LEU A 26 -8.98 -10.56 -4.00
CA LEU A 26 -8.87 -12.02 -3.98
C LEU A 26 -10.24 -12.68 -4.19
N LEU A 27 -11.30 -12.08 -3.64
CA LEU A 27 -12.66 -12.62 -3.74
C LEU A 27 -13.36 -12.27 -5.05
N HIS A 28 -13.14 -11.06 -5.57
CA HIS A 28 -13.87 -10.53 -6.74
C HIS A 28 -13.01 -10.44 -8.01
N GLY A 29 -11.74 -10.82 -7.93
CA GLY A 29 -10.79 -10.77 -9.04
C GLY A 29 -10.21 -9.37 -9.30
N VAL A 30 -9.41 -9.29 -10.38
CA VAL A 30 -8.69 -8.08 -10.81
C VAL A 30 -9.07 -7.64 -12.23
N ASP A 31 -10.22 -8.09 -12.74
CA ASP A 31 -10.65 -7.86 -14.13
C ASP A 31 -10.77 -6.37 -14.46
N GLY A 32 -11.21 -5.53 -13.51
CA GLY A 32 -11.24 -4.08 -13.70
C GLY A 32 -9.85 -3.48 -13.93
N ILE A 33 -8.84 -3.98 -13.23
CA ILE A 33 -7.44 -3.53 -13.38
C ILE A 33 -6.86 -4.06 -14.69
N ALA A 34 -7.14 -5.32 -15.03
CA ALA A 34 -6.78 -5.90 -16.32
C ALA A 34 -7.39 -5.11 -17.49
N GLY A 35 -8.65 -4.68 -17.38
CA GLY A 35 -9.32 -3.84 -18.36
C GLY A 35 -8.66 -2.47 -18.53
N MET A 36 -8.31 -1.80 -17.43
CA MET A 36 -7.58 -0.53 -17.47
C MET A 36 -6.19 -0.68 -18.14
N LEU A 37 -5.46 -1.74 -17.79
CA LEU A 37 -4.16 -2.05 -18.40
C LEU A 37 -4.30 -2.32 -19.91
N GLY A 38 -5.28 -3.14 -20.29
CA GLY A 38 -5.57 -3.43 -21.70
C GLY A 38 -5.94 -2.18 -22.50
N GLY A 39 -6.73 -1.27 -21.92
CA GLY A 39 -7.06 0.02 -22.52
C GLY A 39 -5.86 0.94 -22.75
N MET A 40 -4.77 0.75 -21.99
CA MET A 40 -3.51 1.46 -22.16
C MET A 40 -2.50 0.70 -23.05
N GLY A 41 -2.88 -0.45 -23.62
CA GLY A 41 -2.00 -1.31 -24.41
C GLY A 41 -0.95 -2.06 -23.57
N LEU A 42 -1.12 -2.11 -22.24
CA LEU A 42 -0.23 -2.82 -21.34
C LEU A 42 -0.64 -4.29 -21.17
N PRO A 43 0.31 -5.20 -20.87
CA PRO A 43 -0.01 -6.59 -20.61
C PRO A 43 -0.95 -6.76 -19.40
N THR A 44 -2.07 -7.43 -19.62
CA THR A 44 -3.11 -7.62 -18.58
C THR A 44 -2.64 -8.48 -17.41
N PHE A 45 -1.63 -9.34 -17.62
CA PHE A 45 -1.05 -10.15 -16.53
C PHE A 45 -0.44 -9.29 -15.41
N LEU A 46 -0.11 -8.02 -15.68
CA LEU A 46 0.39 -7.10 -14.66
C LEU A 46 -0.65 -6.82 -13.57
N ALA A 47 -1.95 -7.05 -13.84
CA ALA A 47 -3.02 -6.90 -12.85
C ALA A 47 -2.80 -7.78 -11.61
N TYR A 48 -2.20 -8.97 -11.78
CA TYR A 48 -1.88 -9.87 -10.67
C TYR A 48 -0.79 -9.32 -9.73
N GLY A 49 0.00 -8.33 -10.18
CA GLY A 49 0.99 -7.65 -9.36
C GLY A 49 0.39 -6.91 -8.17
N VAL A 50 -0.90 -6.56 -8.23
CA VAL A 50 -1.63 -5.91 -7.15
C VAL A 50 -1.66 -6.77 -5.88
N TYR A 51 -1.67 -8.09 -6.01
CA TYR A 51 -1.61 -8.98 -4.85
C TYR A 51 -0.29 -8.87 -4.08
N LEU A 52 0.82 -8.53 -4.76
CA LEU A 52 2.08 -8.27 -4.06
C LEU A 52 2.00 -7.01 -3.19
N GLY A 53 1.34 -5.96 -3.69
CA GLY A 53 1.24 -4.68 -2.99
C GLY A 53 0.11 -4.58 -1.97
N GLU A 54 -0.96 -5.36 -2.13
CA GLU A 54 -2.16 -5.27 -1.27
C GLU A 54 -2.40 -6.51 -0.41
N VAL A 55 -1.68 -7.61 -0.63
CA VAL A 55 -1.77 -8.81 0.21
C VAL A 55 -0.42 -9.10 0.83
N VAL A 56 0.60 -9.36 0.01
CA VAL A 56 1.92 -9.76 0.52
C VAL A 56 2.58 -8.61 1.30
N GLY A 57 2.65 -7.41 0.73
CA GLY A 57 3.22 -6.22 1.36
C GLY A 57 2.57 -5.90 2.72
N PRO A 58 1.23 -5.80 2.80
CA PRO A 58 0.54 -5.55 4.06
C PRO A 58 0.74 -6.64 5.11
N LEU A 59 0.72 -7.93 4.73
CA LEU A 59 0.99 -9.02 5.68
C LEU A 59 2.40 -8.92 6.27
N LEU A 60 3.40 -8.65 5.43
CA LEU A 60 4.78 -8.42 5.86
C LEU A 60 4.88 -7.24 6.85
N VAL A 61 4.23 -6.12 6.53
CA VAL A 61 4.22 -4.92 7.38
C VAL A 61 3.51 -5.14 8.72
N ILE A 62 2.35 -5.81 8.70
CA ILE A 62 1.55 -6.10 9.90
C ILE A 62 2.32 -7.01 10.86
N LEU A 63 2.89 -8.10 10.34
CA LEU A 63 3.70 -9.04 11.14
C LEU A 63 5.04 -8.43 11.55
N GLY A 64 5.46 -7.36 10.88
CA GLY A 64 6.77 -6.76 11.06
C GLY A 64 7.90 -7.64 10.54
N LEU A 65 7.69 -8.34 9.43
CA LEU A 65 8.69 -9.16 8.75
C LEU A 65 9.07 -8.44 7.46
N TYR A 66 10.35 -8.15 7.25
CA TYR A 66 10.80 -7.39 6.08
C TYR A 66 9.97 -6.11 5.84
N THR A 67 9.67 -5.39 6.93
CA THR A 67 8.71 -4.27 6.95
C THR A 67 9.02 -3.22 5.88
N ARG A 68 10.29 -2.90 5.66
CA ARG A 68 10.69 -1.92 4.62
C ARG A 68 10.38 -2.42 3.21
N LEU A 69 10.61 -3.70 2.96
CA LEU A 69 10.31 -4.32 1.67
C LEU A 69 8.80 -4.43 1.45
N GLY A 70 8.04 -4.85 2.47
CA GLY A 70 6.58 -4.90 2.40
C GLY A 70 5.97 -3.51 2.13
N ALA A 71 6.49 -2.49 2.80
CA ALA A 71 6.09 -1.11 2.59
C ALA A 71 6.47 -0.58 1.20
N LEU A 72 7.62 -0.99 0.64
CA LEU A 72 8.00 -0.67 -0.73
C LEU A 72 7.02 -1.28 -1.75
N LEU A 73 6.57 -2.52 -1.53
CA LEU A 73 5.55 -3.15 -2.37
C LEU A 73 4.21 -2.40 -2.31
N MET A 74 3.78 -2.02 -1.10
CA MET A 74 2.57 -1.21 -0.91
C MET A 74 2.69 0.14 -1.62
N LEU A 75 3.82 0.83 -1.47
CA LEU A 75 4.10 2.11 -2.11
C LEU A 75 4.08 2.00 -3.63
N GLY A 76 4.78 1.01 -4.19
CA GLY A 76 4.80 0.77 -5.63
C GLY A 76 3.40 0.51 -6.19
N ASN A 77 2.59 -0.29 -5.49
CA ASN A 77 1.20 -0.53 -5.89
C ASN A 77 0.34 0.74 -5.83
N MET A 78 0.50 1.59 -4.81
CA MET A 78 -0.20 2.87 -4.74
C MET A 78 0.19 3.80 -5.89
N VAL A 79 1.47 3.85 -6.27
CA VAL A 79 1.92 4.62 -7.45
C VAL A 79 1.26 4.12 -8.73
N VAL A 80 1.21 2.80 -8.93
CA VAL A 80 0.55 2.19 -10.09
C VAL A 80 -0.95 2.48 -10.08
N ALA A 81 -1.62 2.35 -8.93
CA ALA A 81 -3.04 2.65 -8.78
C ALA A 81 -3.36 4.11 -9.12
N LEU A 82 -2.53 5.06 -8.66
CA LEU A 82 -2.68 6.47 -9.00
C LEU A 82 -2.50 6.73 -10.50
N ALA A 83 -1.47 6.13 -11.11
CA ALA A 83 -1.20 6.31 -12.53
C ALA A 83 -2.30 5.71 -13.44
N LEU A 84 -2.85 4.55 -13.05
CA LEU A 84 -3.87 3.86 -13.84
C LEU A 84 -5.26 4.45 -13.65
N ALA A 85 -5.68 4.68 -12.41
CA ALA A 85 -7.07 4.99 -12.09
C ALA A 85 -7.33 6.47 -11.76
N HIS A 86 -6.33 7.21 -11.28
CA HIS A 86 -6.55 8.55 -10.69
C HIS A 86 -5.68 9.67 -11.30
N ARG A 87 -5.07 9.46 -12.46
CA ARG A 87 -4.14 10.43 -13.07
C ARG A 87 -4.74 11.82 -13.29
N ALA A 88 -6.03 11.89 -13.61
CA ALA A 88 -6.71 13.16 -13.89
C ALA A 88 -7.01 13.93 -12.59
N GLU A 89 -7.22 13.22 -11.50
CA GLU A 89 -7.64 13.74 -10.19
C GLU A 89 -6.46 14.21 -9.33
N LEU A 90 -5.21 14.03 -9.81
CA LEU A 90 -3.98 14.30 -9.04
C LEU A 90 -3.89 15.74 -8.49
N PHE A 91 -4.43 16.71 -9.23
CA PHE A 91 -4.41 18.12 -8.84
C PHE A 91 -5.80 18.66 -8.52
N ASP A 92 -6.79 17.79 -8.46
CA ASP A 92 -8.16 18.18 -8.21
C ASP A 92 -8.44 18.29 -6.70
N ILE A 93 -9.28 19.26 -6.38
CA ILE A 93 -9.81 19.45 -5.04
C ILE A 93 -11.26 18.98 -5.06
N GLY A 94 -11.59 18.07 -4.16
CA GLY A 94 -12.93 17.53 -4.02
C GLY A 94 -13.93 18.60 -3.58
N PRO A 95 -15.24 18.31 -3.69
CA PRO A 95 -16.30 19.28 -3.40
C PRO A 95 -16.31 19.80 -1.95
N MET A 96 -15.67 19.06 -1.03
CA MET A 96 -15.54 19.43 0.39
C MET A 96 -14.20 20.11 0.72
N GLY A 97 -13.39 20.46 -0.29
CA GLY A 97 -12.11 21.16 -0.11
C GLY A 97 -10.90 20.26 0.16
N GLY A 98 -11.09 18.95 0.33
CA GLY A 98 -10.02 17.96 0.46
C GLY A 98 -9.39 17.58 -0.87
N TRP A 99 -8.24 16.92 -0.84
CA TRP A 99 -7.60 16.41 -2.06
C TRP A 99 -8.48 15.33 -2.69
N ALA A 100 -8.69 15.35 -4.02
CA ALA A 100 -9.57 14.37 -4.67
C ALA A 100 -9.15 12.91 -4.44
N ILE A 101 -7.85 12.68 -4.24
CA ILE A 101 -7.25 11.36 -4.00
C ILE A 101 -6.66 11.25 -2.58
N GLU A 102 -7.27 11.92 -1.61
CA GLU A 102 -6.82 11.98 -0.21
C GLU A 102 -6.53 10.61 0.39
N LEU A 103 -7.41 9.63 0.17
CA LEU A 103 -7.26 8.27 0.71
C LEU A 103 -6.06 7.54 0.11
N GLN A 104 -5.88 7.63 -1.21
CA GLN A 104 -4.75 7.06 -1.92
C GLN A 104 -3.45 7.74 -1.46
N GLY A 105 -3.50 9.05 -1.23
CA GLY A 105 -2.43 9.83 -0.61
C GLY A 105 -2.05 9.31 0.77
N LEU A 106 -3.03 9.09 1.66
CA LEU A 106 -2.80 8.55 3.00
C LEU A 106 -2.14 7.18 2.95
N PHE A 107 -2.54 6.30 2.03
CA PHE A 107 -1.89 4.99 1.87
C PHE A 107 -0.48 5.11 1.28
N LEU A 108 -0.28 5.97 0.28
CA LEU A 108 1.03 6.20 -0.34
C LEU A 108 2.04 6.76 0.67
N PHE A 109 1.69 7.85 1.35
CA PHE A 109 2.55 8.48 2.34
C PHE A 109 2.67 7.66 3.63
N GLY A 110 1.62 6.94 4.02
CA GLY A 110 1.67 5.97 5.11
C GLY A 110 2.66 4.84 4.83
N ALA A 111 2.61 4.25 3.63
CA ALA A 111 3.56 3.24 3.19
C ALA A 111 4.99 3.80 3.12
N LEU A 112 5.18 5.02 2.61
CA LEU A 112 6.47 5.70 2.60
C LEU A 112 7.03 5.89 4.02
N ALA A 113 6.20 6.37 4.95
CA ALA A 113 6.58 6.54 6.34
C ALA A 113 7.01 5.21 6.98
N ILE A 114 6.26 4.12 6.75
CA ILE A 114 6.63 2.78 7.24
C ILE A 114 7.96 2.31 6.63
N MET A 115 8.18 2.52 5.33
CA MET A 115 9.42 2.15 4.63
C MET A 115 10.65 2.86 5.23
N LEU A 116 10.50 4.12 5.63
CA LEU A 116 11.57 4.92 6.21
C LEU A 116 11.81 4.58 7.68
N LEU A 117 10.73 4.46 8.47
CA LEU A 117 10.76 4.23 9.92
C LEU A 117 11.10 2.80 10.32
N GLY A 118 10.71 1.82 9.51
CA GLY A 118 10.84 0.39 9.79
C GLY A 118 9.88 -0.15 10.85
N ALA A 119 10.17 -1.36 11.33
CA ALA A 119 9.28 -2.23 12.10
C ALA A 119 9.16 -1.84 13.58
N GLY A 120 10.23 -1.28 14.16
CA GLY A 120 10.29 -1.00 15.60
C GLY A 120 10.28 -2.27 16.47
N ARG A 121 10.21 -2.08 17.80
CA ARG A 121 10.35 -3.17 18.79
C ARG A 121 9.26 -4.25 18.73
N TYR A 122 8.05 -3.90 18.29
CA TYR A 122 6.88 -4.80 18.26
C TYR A 122 6.80 -5.59 16.94
N SER A 123 7.94 -6.05 16.46
CA SER A 123 8.10 -6.76 15.20
C SER A 123 8.47 -8.21 15.49
N VAL A 124 7.82 -9.16 14.79
CA VAL A 124 8.18 -10.58 14.90
C VAL A 124 9.60 -10.83 14.36
N GLY A 125 10.05 -10.05 13.37
CA GLY A 125 11.38 -10.15 12.78
C GLY A 125 12.51 -9.47 13.58
N GLY A 126 12.19 -8.88 14.74
CA GLY A 126 13.15 -8.17 15.57
C GLY A 126 13.56 -6.79 15.02
N ILE A 127 14.33 -6.07 15.84
CA ILE A 127 14.61 -4.64 15.68
C ILE A 127 15.80 -4.33 14.76
N ASN A 128 16.70 -5.30 14.56
CA ASN A 128 18.03 -5.08 13.95
C ASN A 128 18.15 -5.56 12.50
N GLY A 129 17.05 -6.00 11.86
CA GLY A 129 17.08 -6.40 10.47
C GLY A 129 17.19 -5.18 9.57
N ARG A 130 18.20 -5.10 8.68
CA ARG A 130 18.36 -4.00 7.70
C ARG A 130 17.09 -3.74 6.86
N TYR A 131 16.32 -4.81 6.63
CA TYR A 131 15.09 -4.78 5.84
C TYR A 131 13.82 -4.68 6.70
N ASN A 132 13.98 -4.60 8.01
CA ASN A 132 12.91 -4.30 8.95
C ASN A 132 12.86 -2.81 9.26
#